data_AF-A0A085VF47-F1
#
_entry.id   AF-A0A085VF47-F1
#
_cell.length_a   1.000
_cell.length_b   1.000
_cell.length_c   1.000
_cell.angle_alpha   90.00
_cell.angle_beta   90.00
_cell.angle_gamma   90.00
#
_symmetry.space_group_name_H-M   'P 1'
#
loop_
_entity.id
_entity.type
_entity.pdbx_description
1 polymer ?
#
loop_
_entity_poly.entity_id
_entity_poly.type
_entity_poly.pdbx_seq_one_letter_code
_entity_poly.pdbx_strand_id
1 'polypeptide(L)'
;MSFKLSQLSSNGSELAKTIAGYDSSLATDAHTLNIVADTMSTNVLNASNVTKVVRAFKQASGDNAVNIKVGFISRNLVDYVGQNGLTVDKISKEKLILLNASESDGVVTVEYASYLNQMKPSDKQKFTVKLFDL
;
A
#
# COMPACT_ATOMS: atom_id res chain seq x y z
N MET A 1 -1.04 11.41 10.33
CA MET A 1 -0.69 10.12 10.96
C MET A 1 -1.05 9.00 9.99
N SER A 2 -0.16 8.06 9.71
CA SER A 2 -0.40 6.95 8.77
C SER A 2 -0.29 5.63 9.53
N PHE A 3 -1.31 4.77 9.45
CA PHE A 3 -1.32 3.46 10.13
C PHE A 3 -1.15 2.35 9.12
N LYS A 4 -0.09 1.54 9.23
CA LYS A 4 0.09 0.39 8.35
C LYS A 4 -0.78 -0.78 8.83
N LEU A 5 -1.82 -1.11 8.07
CA LEU A 5 -2.61 -2.32 8.34
C LEU A 5 -1.81 -3.62 8.16
N SER A 6 -0.63 -3.59 7.53
CA SER A 6 0.31 -4.71 7.49
C SER A 6 0.86 -5.11 8.86
N GLN A 7 0.82 -4.21 9.86
CA GLN A 7 1.19 -4.48 11.24
C GLN A 7 0.08 -5.22 12.02
N LEU A 8 -1.05 -5.54 11.37
CA LEU A 8 -2.22 -6.25 11.93
C LEU A 8 -2.05 -7.76 12.03
N SER A 9 -0.89 -8.27 12.41
CA SER A 9 -0.63 -9.72 12.36
C SER A 9 -1.51 -10.59 13.29
N SER A 10 -2.47 -10.05 14.05
CA SER A 10 -3.36 -10.90 14.87
C SER A 10 -4.80 -10.45 15.12
N ASN A 11 -5.16 -9.16 15.17
CA ASN A 11 -6.58 -8.81 15.47
C ASN A 11 -6.95 -7.35 15.13
N GLY A 12 -7.82 -7.14 14.14
CA GLY A 12 -8.36 -5.80 13.83
C GLY A 12 -9.02 -5.09 15.03
N SER A 13 -9.42 -5.83 16.06
CA SER A 13 -9.93 -5.27 17.32
C SER A 13 -8.85 -4.60 18.19
N GLU A 14 -7.59 -5.00 18.10
CA GLU A 14 -6.51 -4.45 18.92
C GLU A 14 -6.04 -3.10 18.37
N LEU A 15 -5.86 -2.99 17.06
CA LEU A 15 -5.60 -1.70 16.41
C LEU A 15 -6.77 -0.72 16.57
N ALA A 16 -8.02 -1.20 16.47
CA ALA A 16 -9.18 -0.36 16.72
C ALA A 16 -9.17 0.24 18.14
N LYS A 17 -8.70 -0.51 19.16
CA LYS A 17 -8.52 0.03 20.52
C LYS A 17 -7.41 1.09 20.57
N THR A 18 -6.26 0.83 19.94
CA THR A 18 -5.16 1.80 19.89
C THR A 18 -5.59 3.11 19.23
N ILE A 19 -6.32 3.02 18.11
CA ILE A 19 -6.85 4.19 17.40
C ILE A 19 -7.89 4.93 18.27
N ALA A 20 -8.79 4.21 18.92
CA ALA A 20 -9.80 4.82 19.79
C ALA A 20 -9.22 5.53 21.02
N GLY A 21 -7.98 5.19 21.43
CA GLY A 21 -7.26 5.88 22.49
C GLY A 21 -6.53 7.15 22.03
N TYR A 22 -6.56 7.47 20.73
CA TYR A 22 -5.99 8.71 20.20
C TYR A 22 -6.94 9.89 20.48
N ASP A 23 -6.40 10.96 21.05
CA ASP A 23 -7.14 12.19 21.31
C ASP A 23 -7.04 13.14 20.10
N SER A 24 -8.09 13.21 19.29
CA SER A 24 -8.16 14.15 18.15
C SER A 24 -8.13 15.63 18.54
N SER A 25 -8.38 15.98 19.80
CA SER A 25 -8.34 17.39 20.23
C SER A 25 -6.94 18.00 20.10
N LEU A 26 -5.91 17.16 19.95
CA LEU A 26 -4.53 17.57 19.74
C LEU A 26 -4.14 17.70 18.25
N ALA A 27 -5.06 17.42 17.33
CA ALA A 27 -4.77 17.41 15.90
C ALA A 27 -5.36 18.62 15.18
N THR A 28 -4.49 19.37 14.51
CA THR A 28 -4.84 20.61 13.79
C THR A 28 -5.23 20.39 12.33
N ASP A 29 -4.98 19.20 11.78
CA ASP A 29 -5.14 18.89 10.35
C ASP A 29 -6.08 17.71 10.09
N ALA A 30 -6.62 17.65 8.87
CA ALA A 30 -7.45 16.55 8.41
C ALA A 30 -6.76 15.19 8.56
N HIS A 31 -7.45 14.23 9.16
CA HIS A 31 -6.91 12.90 9.36
C HIS A 31 -7.12 12.02 8.12
N THR A 32 -6.04 11.38 7.67
CA THR A 32 -6.07 10.37 6.60
C THR A 32 -5.68 8.99 7.14
N LEU A 33 -6.52 7.98 6.92
CA LEU A 33 -6.18 6.58 7.17
C LEU A 33 -5.76 5.90 5.86
N ASN A 34 -4.49 5.49 5.78
CA ASN A 34 -3.95 4.76 4.64
C ASN A 34 -3.91 3.26 4.91
N ILE A 35 -4.50 2.45 4.05
CA ILE A 35 -4.58 0.99 4.19
C ILE A 35 -3.80 0.33 3.06
N VAL A 36 -2.76 -0.46 3.38
CA VAL A 36 -2.00 -1.23 2.38
C VAL A 36 -2.38 -2.71 2.50
N ALA A 37 -3.09 -3.21 1.49
CA ALA A 37 -3.74 -4.52 1.54
C ALA A 37 -2.80 -5.71 1.17
N ASP A 38 -1.72 -5.49 0.41
CA ASP A 38 -0.96 -6.59 -0.22
C ASP A 38 -0.08 -7.44 0.70
N THR A 39 0.16 -6.97 1.91
CA THR A 39 0.89 -7.70 2.95
C THR A 39 -0.04 -8.48 3.88
N MET A 40 -1.36 -8.36 3.70
CA MET A 40 -2.35 -8.91 4.62
C MET A 40 -2.89 -10.23 4.04
N SER A 41 -2.91 -11.29 4.86
CA SER A 41 -3.59 -12.53 4.47
C SER A 41 -5.10 -12.28 4.35
N THR A 42 -5.80 -13.11 3.56
CA THR A 42 -7.25 -13.02 3.34
C THR A 42 -8.07 -13.04 4.64
N ASN A 43 -7.56 -13.70 5.68
CA ASN A 43 -8.18 -13.74 7.02
C ASN A 43 -8.04 -12.41 7.78
N VAL A 44 -6.97 -11.65 7.53
CA VAL A 44 -6.70 -10.34 8.15
C VAL A 44 -7.48 -9.24 7.43
N LEU A 45 -7.56 -9.32 6.09
CA LEU A 45 -8.41 -8.50 5.21
C LEU A 45 -9.89 -8.91 5.23
N ASN A 46 -10.40 -9.41 6.35
CA ASN A 46 -11.84 -9.64 6.46
C ASN A 46 -12.58 -8.29 6.60
N ALA A 47 -13.75 -8.18 5.96
CA ALA A 47 -14.54 -6.95 5.96
C ALA A 47 -14.89 -6.46 7.38
N SER A 48 -15.04 -7.38 8.33
CA SER A 48 -15.32 -7.07 9.75
C SER A 48 -14.16 -6.31 10.41
N ASN A 49 -12.91 -6.70 10.17
CA ASN A 49 -11.72 -6.09 10.75
C ASN A 49 -11.49 -4.70 10.15
N VAL A 50 -11.62 -4.56 8.84
CA VAL A 50 -11.57 -3.25 8.16
C VAL A 50 -12.65 -2.33 8.71
N THR A 51 -13.89 -2.82 8.86
CA THR A 51 -15.01 -2.03 9.41
C THR A 51 -14.73 -1.55 10.83
N LYS A 52 -14.15 -2.39 11.69
CA LYS A 52 -13.79 -2.02 13.08
C LYS A 52 -12.74 -0.90 13.10
N VAL A 53 -11.67 -1.03 12.32
CA VAL A 53 -10.59 -0.03 12.24
C VAL A 53 -11.12 1.30 11.69
N VAL A 54 -11.92 1.26 10.62
CA VAL A 54 -12.55 2.45 10.04
C VAL A 54 -13.47 3.14 11.04
N ARG A 55 -14.28 2.39 11.79
CA ARG A 55 -15.18 2.96 12.81
C ARG A 55 -14.39 3.61 13.94
N ALA A 56 -13.35 2.95 14.44
CA ALA A 56 -12.50 3.50 15.49
C ALA A 56 -11.78 4.77 15.03
N PHE A 57 -11.28 4.80 13.79
CA PHE A 57 -10.66 5.99 13.21
C PHE A 57 -11.65 7.16 13.13
N LYS A 58 -12.86 6.93 12.60
CA LYS A 58 -13.89 7.98 12.56
C LYS A 58 -14.25 8.50 13.95
N GLN A 59 -14.38 7.62 14.94
CA GLN A 59 -14.65 8.01 16.32
C GLN A 59 -13.51 8.83 16.93
N ALA A 60 -12.28 8.37 16.74
CA ALA A 60 -11.08 9.01 17.26
C ALA A 60 -10.73 10.31 16.56
N SER A 61 -11.19 10.53 15.32
CA SER A 61 -10.92 11.72 14.52
C SER A 61 -12.04 12.77 14.56
N GLY A 62 -13.19 12.47 15.17
CA GLY A 62 -14.33 13.39 15.26
C GLY A 62 -14.74 13.97 13.89
N ASP A 63 -15.01 15.27 13.85
CA ASP A 63 -15.39 16.01 12.62
C ASP A 63 -14.20 16.23 11.66
N ASN A 64 -12.97 15.85 12.05
CA ASN A 64 -11.74 16.00 11.25
C ASN A 64 -11.37 14.75 10.43
N ALA A 65 -12.21 13.71 10.42
CA ALA A 65 -12.01 12.50 9.63
C ALA A 65 -12.35 12.74 8.15
N VAL A 66 -11.36 13.05 7.30
CA VAL A 66 -11.67 13.44 5.91
C VAL A 66 -11.36 12.37 4.87
N ASN A 67 -10.36 11.49 5.04
CA ASN A 67 -10.02 10.55 3.96
C ASN A 67 -9.59 9.15 4.42
N ILE A 68 -10.15 8.11 3.79
CA ILE A 68 -9.68 6.73 3.91
C ILE A 68 -9.20 6.32 2.53
N LYS A 69 -7.90 6.09 2.39
CA LYS A 69 -7.30 5.63 1.12
C LYS A 69 -6.89 4.17 1.29
N VAL A 70 -7.31 3.33 0.37
CA VAL A 70 -6.91 1.92 0.30
C VAL A 70 -6.03 1.74 -0.92
N GLY A 71 -4.81 1.28 -0.71
CA GLY A 71 -3.81 1.07 -1.73
C GLY A 71 -3.41 -0.40 -1.83
N PHE A 72 -3.06 -0.80 -3.05
CA PHE A 72 -2.66 -2.15 -3.41
C PHE A 72 -1.29 -2.09 -4.11
N ILE A 73 -0.42 -3.03 -3.77
CA ILE A 73 0.88 -3.25 -4.39
C ILE A 73 0.72 -4.39 -5.39
N SER A 74 0.59 -4.05 -6.68
CA SER A 74 0.46 -5.10 -7.69
C SER A 74 1.68 -6.02 -7.74
N ARG A 75 1.41 -7.31 -7.91
CA ARG A 75 2.42 -8.34 -8.22
C ARG A 75 2.66 -8.52 -9.72
N ASN A 76 2.03 -7.70 -10.55
CA ASN A 76 2.18 -7.69 -12.00
C ASN A 76 2.81 -6.38 -12.46
N LEU A 77 3.89 -6.48 -13.24
CA LEU A 77 4.59 -5.30 -13.75
C LEU A 77 3.71 -4.41 -14.64
N VAL A 78 2.72 -5.01 -15.31
CA VAL A 78 1.78 -4.31 -16.21
C VAL A 78 0.95 -3.26 -15.48
N ASP A 79 0.66 -3.47 -14.20
CA ASP A 79 -0.14 -2.52 -13.41
C ASP A 79 0.64 -1.25 -13.05
N TYR A 80 1.94 -1.20 -13.37
CA TYR A 80 2.79 -0.02 -13.23
C TYR A 80 3.06 0.70 -14.56
N VAL A 81 2.37 0.34 -15.65
CA VAL A 81 2.51 1.03 -16.94
C VAL A 81 2.18 2.52 -16.80
N GLY A 82 2.95 3.37 -17.50
CA GLY A 82 2.89 4.82 -17.38
C GLY A 82 3.84 5.39 -16.33
N GLN A 83 4.39 4.55 -15.45
CA GLN A 83 5.43 4.94 -14.49
C GLN A 83 6.82 4.73 -15.08
N ASN A 84 7.75 5.67 -14.87
CA ASN A 84 9.16 5.55 -15.26
C ASN A 84 9.39 5.09 -16.72
N GLY A 85 8.56 5.56 -17.65
CA GLY A 85 8.65 5.19 -19.08
C GLY A 85 8.29 3.73 -19.39
N LEU A 86 7.68 3.00 -18.44
CA LEU A 86 7.22 1.64 -18.63
C LEU A 86 5.97 1.60 -19.50
N THR A 87 6.00 0.81 -20.57
CA THR A 87 4.87 0.59 -21.48
C THR A 87 4.61 -0.90 -21.66
N VAL A 88 3.38 -1.27 -22.03
CA VAL A 88 3.02 -2.66 -22.36
C VAL A 88 3.95 -3.23 -23.44
N ASP A 89 4.24 -2.42 -24.45
CA ASP A 89 5.16 -2.74 -25.53
C ASP A 89 6.57 -3.06 -25.04
N LYS A 90 7.11 -2.22 -24.15
CA LYS A 90 8.43 -2.43 -23.55
C LYS A 90 8.47 -3.73 -22.75
N ILE A 91 7.45 -3.96 -21.90
CA ILE A 91 7.34 -5.18 -21.09
C ILE A 91 7.36 -6.44 -21.98
N SER A 92 6.58 -6.43 -23.06
CA SER A 92 6.47 -7.59 -23.96
C SER A 92 7.74 -7.82 -24.77
N LYS A 93 8.31 -6.75 -25.37
CA LYS A 93 9.49 -6.82 -26.23
C LYS A 93 10.75 -7.20 -25.45
N GLU A 94 10.95 -6.60 -24.28
CA GLU A 94 12.12 -6.85 -23.44
C GLU A 94 11.89 -8.01 -22.44
N LYS A 95 10.74 -8.69 -22.48
CA LYS A 95 10.37 -9.77 -21.54
C LYS A 95 10.64 -9.35 -20.09
N LEU A 96 10.13 -8.17 -19.72
CA LEU A 96 10.33 -7.60 -18.39
C LEU A 96 9.49 -8.36 -17.36
N ILE A 97 10.11 -8.72 -16.25
CA ILE A 97 9.47 -9.46 -15.16
C ILE A 97 9.61 -8.66 -13.87
N LEU A 98 8.52 -8.55 -13.12
CA LEU A 98 8.54 -8.01 -11.77
C LEU A 98 9.34 -8.94 -10.87
N LEU A 99 10.39 -8.42 -10.23
CA LEU A 99 11.20 -9.17 -9.27
C LEU A 99 10.73 -8.93 -7.83
N ASN A 100 10.37 -7.69 -7.51
CA ASN A 100 9.94 -7.30 -6.18
C ASN A 100 9.07 -6.03 -6.27
N ALA A 101 8.11 -5.91 -5.36
CA ALA A 101 7.37 -4.69 -5.11
C ALA A 101 7.16 -4.56 -3.60
N SER A 102 7.74 -3.55 -2.99
CA SER A 102 7.72 -3.36 -1.53
C SER A 102 7.35 -1.93 -1.16
N GLU A 103 6.50 -1.78 -0.14
CA GLU A 103 6.06 -0.47 0.35
C GLU A 103 6.85 -0.05 1.60
N SER A 104 7.31 1.20 1.58
CA SER A 104 7.81 1.91 2.76
C SER A 104 7.20 3.32 2.76
N ASP A 105 6.65 3.72 3.91
CA ASP A 105 6.03 5.03 4.15
C ASP A 105 5.15 5.61 3.03
N GLY A 106 4.28 4.78 2.45
CA GLY A 106 3.36 5.19 1.38
C GLY A 106 4.00 5.27 -0.01
N VAL A 107 5.23 4.75 -0.17
CA VAL A 107 5.95 4.68 -1.43
C VAL A 107 6.27 3.22 -1.76
N VAL A 108 5.87 2.77 -2.94
CA VAL A 108 6.25 1.45 -3.47
C VAL A 108 7.55 1.58 -4.21
N THR A 109 8.53 0.75 -3.86
CA THR A 109 9.71 0.48 -4.70
C THR A 109 9.42 -0.75 -5.54
N VAL A 110 9.43 -0.57 -6.86
CA VAL A 110 9.20 -1.60 -7.86
C VAL A 110 10.55 -1.97 -8.47
N GLU A 111 10.89 -3.25 -8.43
CA GLU A 111 12.11 -3.81 -9.02
C GLU A 111 11.74 -4.78 -10.13
N TYR A 112 12.35 -4.63 -11.30
CA TYR A 112 12.13 -5.49 -12.45
C TYR A 112 13.42 -5.73 -13.24
N ALA A 113 13.43 -6.76 -14.09
CA ALA A 113 14.55 -7.04 -14.99
C ALA A 113 14.07 -7.65 -16.31
N SER A 114 14.90 -7.54 -17.34
CA SER A 114 14.68 -8.19 -18.63
C SER A 114 15.18 -9.64 -18.61
N TYR A 115 14.41 -10.53 -19.22
CA TYR A 115 14.82 -11.90 -19.53
C TYR A 115 14.94 -12.15 -21.03
N LEU A 116 15.00 -11.09 -21.83
CA LEU A 116 15.08 -11.23 -23.28
C LEU A 116 16.40 -11.92 -23.66
N ASN A 117 16.28 -13.07 -24.33
CA ASN A 117 17.40 -13.86 -24.86
C ASN A 117 18.42 -14.35 -23.80
N GLN A 118 18.07 -14.38 -22.51
CA GLN A 118 18.98 -14.79 -21.44
C GLN A 118 18.27 -15.71 -20.43
N MET A 119 18.97 -16.73 -19.93
CA MET A 119 18.49 -17.57 -18.81
C MET A 119 18.55 -16.85 -17.46
N LYS A 120 19.38 -15.81 -17.34
CA LYS A 120 19.52 -14.98 -16.14
C LYS A 120 18.96 -13.59 -16.41
N PRO A 121 18.34 -12.94 -15.40
CA PRO A 121 17.87 -11.58 -15.55
C PRO A 121 19.02 -10.63 -15.86
N SER A 122 18.74 -9.62 -16.68
CA SER A 122 19.59 -8.45 -16.86
C SER A 122 19.80 -7.70 -15.54
N ASP A 123 20.57 -6.61 -15.60
CA ASP A 123 20.65 -5.68 -14.48
C ASP A 123 19.26 -5.21 -14.03
N LYS A 124 19.08 -5.20 -12.71
CA LYS A 124 17.81 -4.84 -12.08
C LYS A 124 17.56 -3.35 -12.27
N GLN A 125 16.39 -3.03 -12.79
CA GLN A 125 15.88 -1.67 -12.87
C GLN A 125 14.92 -1.44 -11.71
N LYS A 126 14.92 -0.23 -11.17
CA LYS A 126 14.11 0.14 -10.02
C LYS A 126 13.46 1.50 -10.26
N PHE A 127 12.24 1.65 -9.76
CA PHE A 127 11.58 2.94 -9.67
C PHE A 127 10.65 2.98 -8.47
N THR A 128 10.26 4.19 -8.08
CA THR A 128 9.33 4.41 -6.99
C THR A 128 8.00 4.93 -7.51
N VAL A 129 6.91 4.51 -6.87
CA VAL A 129 5.55 4.97 -7.14
C VAL A 129 4.93 5.38 -5.81
N LYS A 130 4.34 6.58 -5.74
CA LYS A 130 3.57 6.98 -4.56
C LYS A 130 2.26 6.19 -4.52
N LEU A 131 2.01 5.50 -3.42
CA LEU A 131 0.74 4.81 -3.14
C LEU A 131 -0.31 5.80 -2.66
N PHE A 132 0.11 6.79 -1.88
CA PHE A 132 -0.75 7.82 -1.33
C PHE A 132 -0.04 9.18 -1.45
N ASP A 133 -0.78 10.21 -1.87
CA ASP A 133 -0.37 11.58 -1.61
C ASP A 133 -0.56 11.87 -0.12
N LEU A 134 0.56 12.18 0.55
CA LEU A 134 0.64 12.61 1.95
C LEU A 134 0.32 14.10 2.06
#